data_AF-A0A0P6XEI3-F1
#
_entry.id   AF-A0A0P6XEI3-F1
#
_cell.length_a   1.000
_cell.length_b   1.000
_cell.length_c   1.000
_cell.angle_alpha   90.00
_cell.angle_beta   90.00
_cell.angle_gamma   90.00
#
_symmetry.space_group_name_H-M   'P 1'
#
loop_
_entity.id
_entity.type
_entity.pdbx_description
1 polymer ?
#
loop_
_entity_poly.entity_id
_entity_poly.type
_entity_poly.pdbx_seq_one_letter_code
_entity_poly.pdbx_strand_id
1 'polypeptide(L)'
;MAAWLKMTLWSLFIVVVSCSLAVGFVVYSFNRMFGRNTPEKARLAPIIIDEPIGDCSISPARNFVLATAFKDGVGSQKIYNLKTGDEVAYPDHPEADIYGNNSYGNALGWINDPTQDIALVSPYWLVNFTTGEVTKVELSVEQQSTDWWEPLLMPDYQDFSVKSPDQRYVADSGRIYRATTGKLSISDLVVSFSDSYPEVCTNPWEPDSSGYYFIDGSSRADMSGPLRFLKNPER
;
A
#
# COMPACT_ATOMS: atom_id res chain seq x y z
N MET A 1 -37.16 60.41 29.14
CA MET A 1 -37.00 59.46 28.01
C MET A 1 -35.60 58.82 27.90
N ALA A 2 -34.55 59.32 28.54
CA ALA A 2 -33.18 58.81 28.34
C ALA A 2 -32.77 57.56 29.15
N ALA A 3 -33.45 57.24 30.27
CA ALA A 3 -33.05 56.13 31.14
C ALA A 3 -33.52 54.75 30.63
N TRP A 4 -34.70 54.69 30.02
CA TRP A 4 -35.29 53.44 29.54
C TRP A 4 -34.54 52.89 28.30
N LEU A 5 -34.12 53.79 27.39
CA LEU A 5 -33.32 53.45 26.22
C LEU A 5 -31.92 52.89 26.61
N LYS A 6 -31.31 53.44 27.65
CA LYS A 6 -30.03 52.93 28.17
C LYS A 6 -30.19 51.53 28.77
N MET A 7 -31.24 51.30 29.55
CA MET A 7 -31.49 49.98 30.13
C MET A 7 -31.77 48.93 29.06
N THR A 8 -32.56 49.23 28.03
CA THR A 8 -32.81 48.29 26.94
C THR A 8 -31.55 47.99 26.12
N LEU A 9 -30.70 48.98 25.85
CA LEU A 9 -29.41 48.78 25.18
C LEU A 9 -28.46 47.89 26.00
N TRP A 10 -28.38 48.08 27.32
CA TRP A 10 -27.57 47.24 28.20
C TRP A 10 -28.06 45.80 28.24
N SER A 11 -29.38 45.58 28.33
CA SER A 11 -29.96 44.24 28.29
C SER A 11 -29.68 43.53 26.96
N LEU A 12 -29.79 44.23 25.84
CA LEU A 12 -29.48 43.69 24.52
C LEU A 12 -28.00 43.33 24.38
N PHE A 13 -27.11 44.18 24.90
CA PHE A 13 -25.67 43.92 24.90
C PHE A 13 -25.32 42.68 25.73
N ILE A 14 -25.91 42.52 26.91
CA ILE A 14 -25.70 41.35 27.77
C ILE A 14 -26.16 40.07 27.07
N VAL A 15 -27.33 40.08 26.42
CA VAL A 15 -27.85 38.92 25.69
C VAL A 15 -26.95 38.53 24.50
N VAL A 16 -26.47 39.52 23.74
CA VAL A 16 -25.58 39.27 22.60
C VAL A 16 -24.23 38.71 23.07
N VAL A 17 -23.66 39.26 24.14
CA VAL A 17 -22.39 38.77 24.72
C VAL A 17 -22.56 37.36 25.30
N SER A 18 -23.66 37.07 26.00
CA SER A 18 -23.91 35.74 26.54
C SER A 18 -24.10 34.68 25.46
N CYS A 19 -24.80 35.01 24.37
CA CYS A 19 -24.95 34.10 23.23
C CYS A 19 -23.60 33.86 22.53
N SER A 20 -22.77 34.89 22.37
CA SER A 20 -21.46 34.77 21.73
C SER A 20 -20.49 33.91 22.55
N LEU A 21 -20.51 34.05 23.88
CA LEU A 21 -19.72 33.21 24.79
C LEU A 21 -20.21 31.75 24.81
N ALA A 22 -21.52 31.53 24.78
CA ALA A 22 -22.09 30.19 24.72
C ALA A 22 -21.72 29.47 23.40
N VAL A 23 -21.81 30.16 22.26
CA VAL A 23 -21.38 29.61 20.96
C VAL A 23 -19.88 29.33 20.96
N GLY A 24 -19.06 30.26 21.46
CA GLY A 24 -17.61 30.06 21.58
C GLY A 24 -17.25 28.88 22.48
N PHE A 25 -17.96 28.69 23.58
CA PHE A 25 -17.76 27.56 24.49
C PHE A 25 -18.23 26.24 23.90
N VAL A 26 -19.35 26.22 23.17
CA VAL A 26 -19.82 25.02 22.45
C VAL A 26 -18.85 24.65 21.35
N VAL A 27 -18.40 25.58 20.51
CA VAL A 27 -17.41 25.33 19.45
C VAL A 27 -16.07 24.86 20.04
N TYR A 28 -15.60 25.49 21.12
CA TYR A 28 -14.38 25.08 21.82
C TYR A 28 -14.52 23.68 22.44
N SER A 29 -15.65 23.38 23.06
CA SER A 29 -15.91 22.08 23.68
C SER A 29 -16.12 20.97 22.65
N PHE A 30 -16.76 21.27 21.52
CA PHE A 30 -16.88 20.37 20.38
C PHE A 30 -15.51 20.10 19.77
N ASN A 31 -14.71 21.13 19.51
CA ASN A 31 -13.32 20.97 19.03
C ASN A 31 -12.42 20.26 20.05
N ARG A 32 -12.72 20.32 21.34
CA ARG A 32 -11.94 19.60 22.36
C ARG A 32 -12.39 18.15 22.55
N MET A 33 -13.69 17.86 22.40
CA MET A 33 -14.24 16.50 22.49
C MET A 33 -14.07 15.71 21.18
N PHE A 34 -14.06 16.38 20.03
CA PHE A 34 -13.93 15.76 18.71
C PHE A 34 -12.64 16.13 17.95
N GLY A 35 -11.90 17.16 18.38
CA GLY A 35 -10.77 17.73 17.63
C GLY A 35 -9.41 17.66 18.35
N ARG A 36 -9.22 16.73 19.30
CA ARG A 36 -7.88 16.39 19.79
C ARG A 36 -7.61 14.90 19.60
N ASN A 37 -6.93 14.63 18.48
CA ASN A 37 -6.04 13.50 18.17
C ASN A 37 -6.31 12.75 16.85
N THR A 38 -6.98 13.35 15.87
CA THR A 38 -6.57 13.08 14.49
C THR A 38 -5.55 14.16 14.15
N PRO A 39 -4.25 13.85 14.09
CA PRO A 39 -3.26 14.83 13.68
C PRO A 39 -3.68 15.37 12.30
N GLU A 40 -3.88 16.69 12.19
CA GLU A 40 -3.83 17.39 10.90
C GLU A 40 -2.59 16.88 10.16
N LYS A 41 -2.77 16.10 9.09
CA LYS A 41 -1.70 15.37 8.41
C LYS A 41 -1.11 14.21 9.23
N ALA A 42 -1.85 13.12 9.37
CA ALA A 42 -1.18 11.81 9.28
C ALA A 42 -0.35 11.88 7.98
N ARG A 43 0.98 12.01 8.11
CA ARG A 43 1.88 12.11 6.96
C ARG A 43 1.53 10.95 6.05
N LEU A 44 0.99 11.23 4.86
CA LEU A 44 0.84 10.20 3.84
C LEU A 44 2.20 9.53 3.70
N ALA A 45 2.21 8.20 3.83
CA ALA A 45 3.40 7.40 3.68
C ALA A 45 4.17 7.82 2.41
N PRO A 46 5.52 7.90 2.43
CA PRO A 46 6.30 8.25 1.25
C PRO A 46 5.87 7.42 0.04
N ILE A 47 5.79 8.09 -1.12
CA ILE A 47 5.63 7.40 -2.40
C ILE A 47 6.95 6.69 -2.70
N ILE A 48 6.85 5.39 -2.99
CA ILE A 48 7.97 4.58 -3.46
C ILE A 48 7.94 4.52 -4.99
N ILE A 49 6.75 4.37 -5.57
CA ILE A 49 6.56 4.38 -7.03
C ILE A 49 5.40 5.30 -7.35
N ASP A 50 5.67 6.33 -8.14
CA ASP A 50 4.70 7.35 -8.55
C ASP A 50 4.06 7.02 -9.90
N GLU A 51 3.51 5.80 -10.00
CA GLU A 51 2.70 5.34 -11.14
C GLU A 51 1.34 4.82 -10.65
N PRO A 52 0.27 4.90 -11.45
CA PRO A 52 -1.03 4.32 -11.11
C PRO A 52 -0.94 2.78 -11.21
N ILE A 53 -0.66 2.16 -10.08
CA ILE A 53 -0.58 0.71 -9.92
C ILE A 53 -1.95 0.18 -9.51
N GLY A 54 -2.42 -0.89 -10.14
CA GLY A 54 -3.64 -1.61 -9.72
C GLY A 54 -3.35 -2.89 -8.93
N ASP A 55 -2.23 -3.55 -9.19
CA ASP A 55 -1.78 -4.69 -8.39
C ASP A 55 -0.26 -4.68 -8.22
N CYS A 56 0.21 -5.35 -7.17
CA CYS A 56 1.63 -5.45 -6.88
C CYS A 56 1.95 -6.74 -6.14
N SER A 57 3.19 -7.19 -6.27
CA SER A 57 3.76 -8.31 -5.53
C SER A 57 5.19 -7.95 -5.14
N ILE A 58 5.44 -7.83 -3.83
CA ILE A 58 6.75 -7.46 -3.30
C ILE A 58 7.65 -8.70 -3.31
N SER A 59 8.84 -8.56 -3.89
CA SER A 59 9.80 -9.65 -3.97
C SER A 59 10.24 -10.12 -2.57
N PRO A 60 10.52 -11.41 -2.38
CA PRO A 60 10.82 -11.94 -1.04
C PRO A 60 12.01 -11.29 -0.35
N ALA A 61 13.09 -10.97 -1.10
CA ALA A 61 14.28 -10.32 -0.56
C ALA A 61 14.18 -8.78 -0.50
N ARG A 62 13.01 -8.22 -0.84
CA ARG A 62 12.63 -6.80 -0.66
C ARG A 62 13.39 -5.79 -1.51
N ASN A 63 14.00 -6.20 -2.61
CA ASN A 63 14.68 -5.26 -3.50
C ASN A 63 13.77 -4.79 -4.65
N PHE A 64 12.74 -5.57 -5.00
CA PHE A 64 11.91 -5.31 -6.17
C PHE A 64 10.41 -5.46 -5.89
N VAL A 65 9.62 -4.88 -6.77
CA VAL A 65 8.17 -5.11 -6.84
C VAL A 65 7.78 -5.38 -8.27
N LEU A 66 6.99 -6.43 -8.46
CA LEU A 66 6.26 -6.70 -9.69
C LEU A 66 4.93 -5.97 -9.60
N ALA A 67 4.55 -5.16 -10.59
CA ALA A 67 3.34 -4.37 -10.54
C ALA A 67 2.66 -4.26 -11.91
N THR A 68 1.32 -4.27 -11.92
CA THR A 68 0.56 -3.86 -13.10
C THR A 68 0.32 -2.35 -13.04
N ALA A 69 1.07 -1.62 -13.87
CA ALA A 69 0.95 -0.18 -14.02
C ALA A 69 0.02 0.18 -15.17
N PHE A 70 -0.87 1.15 -14.95
CA PHE A 70 -1.85 1.59 -15.93
C PHE A 70 -1.41 2.86 -16.65
N LYS A 71 -1.39 2.84 -17.98
CA LYS A 71 -1.18 4.06 -18.76
C LYS A 71 -2.27 4.16 -19.81
N ASP A 72 -2.98 5.28 -19.81
CA ASP A 72 -4.09 5.55 -20.74
C ASP A 72 -5.15 4.44 -20.76
N GLY A 73 -5.41 3.82 -19.60
CA GLY A 73 -6.36 2.71 -19.42
C GLY A 73 -5.83 1.33 -19.81
N VAL A 74 -4.57 1.23 -20.23
CA VAL A 74 -3.92 -0.05 -20.58
C VAL A 74 -2.99 -0.47 -19.44
N GLY A 75 -3.25 -1.65 -18.88
CA GLY A 75 -2.38 -2.27 -17.87
C GLY A 75 -1.16 -2.93 -18.53
N SER A 76 0.02 -2.68 -17.96
CA SER A 76 1.27 -3.31 -18.36
C SER A 76 2.02 -3.78 -17.12
N GLN A 77 2.54 -5.00 -17.16
CA GLN A 77 3.33 -5.53 -16.06
C GLN A 77 4.75 -4.97 -16.13
N LYS A 78 5.22 -4.44 -15.01
CA LYS A 78 6.53 -3.82 -14.85
C LYS A 78 7.19 -4.26 -13.55
N ILE A 79 8.50 -4.11 -13.48
CA ILE A 79 9.29 -4.38 -12.29
C ILE A 79 9.99 -3.10 -11.88
N TYR A 80 9.97 -2.80 -10.58
CA TYR A 80 10.60 -1.60 -10.04
C TYR A 80 11.56 -1.95 -8.93
N ASN A 81 12.62 -1.17 -8.81
CA ASN A 81 13.51 -1.22 -7.65
C ASN A 81 12.86 -0.47 -6.48
N LEU A 82 12.64 -1.15 -5.36
CA LEU A 82 11.97 -0.55 -4.19
C LEU A 82 12.78 0.55 -3.50
N LYS A 83 14.10 0.56 -3.68
CA LYS A 83 14.99 1.56 -3.09
C LYS A 83 15.01 2.86 -3.89
N THR A 84 15.01 2.76 -5.23
CA THR A 84 15.12 3.95 -6.10
C THR A 84 13.78 4.41 -6.67
N GLY A 85 12.80 3.51 -6.76
CA GLY A 85 11.52 3.76 -7.43
C GLY A 85 11.59 3.63 -8.95
N ASP A 86 12.76 3.33 -9.51
CA ASP A 86 12.97 3.24 -10.96
C ASP A 86 12.48 1.91 -11.51
N GLU A 87 11.97 1.93 -12.74
CA GLU A 87 11.66 0.74 -13.53
C GLU A 87 12.95 -0.03 -13.86
N VAL A 88 12.88 -1.35 -13.76
CA VAL A 88 13.97 -2.28 -14.01
C VAL A 88 13.62 -3.12 -15.24
N ALA A 89 14.49 -3.07 -16.24
CA ALA A 89 14.37 -3.94 -17.40
C ALA A 89 14.73 -5.39 -17.04
N TYR A 90 14.14 -6.34 -17.77
CA TYR A 90 14.62 -7.72 -17.72
C TYR A 90 16.09 -7.77 -18.16
N PRO A 91 16.94 -8.61 -17.52
CA PRO A 91 18.30 -8.82 -17.98
C PRO A 91 18.32 -9.36 -19.41
N ASP A 92 19.33 -9.00 -20.20
CA ASP A 92 19.46 -9.51 -21.57
C ASP A 92 19.81 -11.01 -21.57
N HIS A 93 19.15 -11.81 -22.43
CA HIS A 93 19.54 -13.20 -22.68
C HIS A 93 19.41 -13.55 -24.18
N PRO A 94 20.43 -14.17 -24.80
CA PRO A 94 20.43 -14.43 -26.25
C PRO A 94 19.26 -15.28 -26.76
N GLU A 95 18.76 -16.19 -25.92
CA GLU A 95 17.61 -17.05 -26.24
C GLU A 95 16.26 -16.46 -25.81
N ALA A 96 16.22 -15.29 -25.16
CA ALA A 96 14.96 -14.64 -24.81
C ALA A 96 14.34 -13.85 -25.99
N ASP A 97 15.12 -13.60 -27.05
CA ASP A 97 14.69 -12.83 -28.23
C ASP A 97 14.03 -13.67 -29.34
N ILE A 98 13.51 -14.87 -29.03
CA ILE A 98 12.98 -15.80 -30.05
C ILE A 98 11.72 -15.24 -30.76
N TYR A 99 11.04 -14.26 -30.17
CA TYR A 99 9.86 -13.60 -30.78
C TYR A 99 10.16 -12.24 -31.43
N GLY A 100 11.44 -11.86 -31.58
CA GLY A 100 11.86 -10.69 -32.35
C GLY A 100 11.47 -9.34 -31.73
N ASN A 101 11.36 -9.29 -30.41
CA ASN A 101 10.91 -8.10 -29.67
C ASN A 101 11.59 -7.95 -28.29
N ASN A 102 12.69 -8.67 -28.00
CA ASN A 102 13.34 -8.68 -26.66
C ASN A 102 12.37 -8.95 -25.50
N SER A 103 11.24 -9.60 -25.78
CA SER A 103 10.13 -9.65 -24.85
C SER A 103 10.09 -11.01 -24.18
N TYR A 104 10.73 -11.09 -23.03
CA TYR A 104 10.25 -11.95 -21.95
C TYR A 104 8.71 -11.81 -21.88
N GLY A 105 8.00 -12.93 -21.68
CA GLY A 105 6.56 -12.85 -21.40
C GLY A 105 6.29 -12.19 -20.05
N ASN A 106 5.05 -12.24 -19.59
CA ASN A 106 4.74 -11.74 -18.25
C ASN A 106 5.40 -12.63 -17.19
N ALA A 107 5.90 -12.02 -16.12
CA ALA A 107 6.21 -12.71 -14.88
C ALA A 107 4.92 -13.35 -14.35
N LEU A 108 5.01 -14.65 -14.07
CA LEU A 108 3.95 -15.43 -13.44
C LEU A 108 3.93 -15.18 -11.94
N GLY A 109 5.09 -14.85 -11.35
CA GLY A 109 5.22 -14.41 -9.96
C GLY A 109 6.63 -14.61 -9.41
N TRP A 110 6.82 -14.26 -8.14
CA TRP A 110 8.08 -14.48 -7.43
C TRP A 110 8.17 -15.92 -6.94
N ILE A 111 9.36 -16.52 -7.03
CA ILE A 111 9.68 -17.77 -6.35
C ILE A 111 9.67 -17.52 -4.84
N ASN A 112 9.08 -18.44 -4.07
CA ASN A 112 8.96 -18.30 -2.62
C ASN A 112 10.29 -18.63 -1.89
N ASP A 113 11.33 -17.82 -2.12
CA ASP A 113 12.63 -17.90 -1.43
C ASP A 113 12.99 -16.51 -0.86
N PRO A 114 13.01 -16.32 0.49
CA PRO A 114 13.27 -15.02 1.11
C PRO A 114 14.69 -14.47 0.89
N THR A 115 15.59 -15.27 0.31
CA THR A 115 16.99 -14.89 0.08
C THR A 115 17.26 -14.37 -1.32
N GLN A 116 16.31 -14.49 -2.25
CA GLN A 116 16.52 -14.17 -3.65
C GLN A 116 15.28 -13.50 -4.28
N ASP A 117 15.53 -12.63 -5.25
CA ASP A 117 14.48 -11.99 -6.06
C ASP A 117 14.40 -12.67 -7.43
N ILE A 118 13.98 -13.94 -7.41
CA ILE A 118 13.78 -14.72 -8.64
C ILE A 118 12.31 -14.68 -9.01
N ALA A 119 12.01 -14.25 -10.24
CA ALA A 119 10.69 -14.40 -10.81
C ALA A 119 10.68 -15.56 -11.82
N LEU A 120 9.57 -16.28 -11.88
CA LEU A 120 9.26 -17.15 -13.00
C LEU A 120 8.56 -16.33 -14.09
N VAL A 121 9.03 -16.43 -15.32
CA VAL A 121 8.60 -15.59 -16.44
C VAL A 121 8.19 -16.45 -17.62
N SER A 122 7.06 -16.11 -18.24
CA SER A 122 6.52 -16.85 -19.38
C SER A 122 7.45 -16.76 -20.61
N PRO A 123 7.63 -17.84 -21.41
CA PRO A 123 7.02 -19.15 -21.22
C PRO A 123 7.60 -19.91 -20.03
N TYR A 124 8.92 -20.05 -19.83
CA TYR A 124 9.49 -20.76 -18.66
C TYR A 124 10.93 -20.32 -18.37
N TRP A 125 11.10 -19.13 -17.81
CA TRP A 125 12.41 -18.58 -17.44
C TRP A 125 12.45 -18.24 -15.96
N LEU A 126 13.53 -18.61 -15.28
CA LEU A 126 13.87 -18.08 -13.97
C LEU A 126 14.77 -16.88 -14.17
N VAL A 127 14.34 -15.72 -13.70
CA VAL A 127 15.09 -14.46 -13.81
C VAL A 127 15.42 -13.97 -12.42
N ASN A 128 16.70 -13.94 -12.09
CA ASN A 128 17.18 -13.36 -10.84
C ASN A 128 17.48 -11.87 -11.05
N PHE A 129 16.63 -11.00 -10.50
CA PHE A 129 16.77 -9.56 -10.65
C PHE A 129 17.91 -8.96 -9.83
N THR A 130 18.42 -9.69 -8.83
CA THR A 130 19.57 -9.25 -8.04
C THR A 130 20.88 -9.49 -8.77
N THR A 131 21.04 -10.66 -9.39
CA THR A 131 22.29 -11.07 -10.05
C THR A 131 22.31 -10.81 -11.55
N GLY A 132 21.13 -10.63 -12.16
CA GLY A 132 20.96 -10.58 -13.62
C GLY A 132 21.02 -11.96 -14.29
N GLU A 133 21.05 -13.04 -13.51
CA GLU A 133 21.09 -14.41 -14.04
C GLU A 133 19.73 -14.79 -14.64
N VAL A 134 19.77 -15.39 -15.82
CA VAL A 134 18.58 -15.87 -16.54
C VAL A 134 18.79 -17.34 -16.86
N THR A 135 17.87 -18.18 -16.38
CA THR A 135 17.94 -19.63 -16.55
C THR A 135 16.68 -20.12 -17.24
N LYS A 136 16.85 -20.83 -18.35
CA LYS A 136 15.76 -21.51 -19.03
C LYS A 136 15.33 -22.72 -18.21
N VAL A 137 14.04 -22.85 -17.95
CA VAL A 137 13.52 -24.06 -17.30
C VAL A 137 13.23 -25.10 -18.36
N GLU A 138 13.91 -26.24 -18.27
CA GLU A 138 13.63 -27.39 -19.11
C GLU A 138 12.41 -28.14 -18.58
N LEU A 139 11.37 -28.25 -19.42
CA LEU A 139 10.11 -28.89 -19.07
C LEU A 139 9.81 -30.08 -19.96
N SER A 140 9.26 -31.12 -19.36
CA SER A 140 8.61 -32.20 -20.09
C SER A 140 7.36 -31.68 -20.83
N VAL A 141 6.89 -32.42 -21.83
CA VAL A 141 5.66 -32.09 -22.58
C VAL A 141 4.46 -31.99 -21.65
N GLU A 142 4.39 -32.85 -20.62
CA GLU A 142 3.32 -32.83 -19.63
C GLU A 142 3.37 -31.55 -18.77
N GLN A 143 4.56 -31.15 -18.33
CA GLN A 143 4.75 -29.92 -17.56
C GLN A 143 4.40 -28.67 -18.37
N GLN A 144 4.66 -28.64 -19.67
CA GLN A 144 4.27 -27.49 -20.51
C GLN A 144 2.74 -27.29 -20.59
N SER A 145 1.96 -28.32 -20.29
CA SER A 145 0.48 -28.30 -20.34
C SER A 145 -0.21 -28.15 -18.98
N THR A 146 0.55 -27.93 -17.90
CA THR A 146 0.03 -27.85 -16.53
C THR A 146 0.60 -26.65 -15.78
N ASP A 147 -0.07 -26.21 -14.72
CA ASP A 147 0.42 -25.15 -13.82
C ASP A 147 1.36 -25.73 -12.74
N TRP A 148 2.31 -26.58 -13.14
CA TRP A 148 3.27 -27.24 -12.24
C TRP A 148 4.09 -26.27 -11.39
N TRP A 149 4.19 -25.01 -11.84
CA TRP A 149 4.92 -23.93 -11.20
C TRP A 149 4.14 -23.23 -10.09
N GLU A 150 2.81 -23.35 -10.04
CA GLU A 150 1.95 -22.66 -9.07
C GLU A 150 2.43 -22.89 -7.61
N PRO A 151 2.81 -24.11 -7.19
CA PRO A 151 3.31 -24.35 -5.82
C PRO A 151 4.69 -23.76 -5.52
N LEU A 152 5.46 -23.37 -6.54
CA LEU A 152 6.78 -22.76 -6.38
C LEU A 152 6.69 -21.25 -6.13
N LEU A 153 5.61 -20.65 -6.61
CA LEU A 153 5.41 -19.22 -6.46
C LEU A 153 5.05 -18.88 -5.03
N MET A 154 5.34 -17.63 -4.68
CA MET A 154 4.83 -17.01 -3.48
C MET A 154 3.29 -17.01 -3.55
N PRO A 155 2.59 -17.55 -2.54
CA PRO A 155 1.15 -17.65 -2.58
C PRO A 155 0.50 -16.26 -2.63
N ASP A 156 -0.44 -16.05 -3.55
CA ASP A 156 -1.17 -14.80 -3.76
C ASP A 156 -2.22 -14.48 -2.67
N TYR A 157 -2.20 -15.17 -1.51
CA TYR A 157 -3.34 -15.23 -0.61
C TYR A 157 -3.49 -14.06 0.40
N GLN A 158 -4.75 -13.63 0.51
CA GLN A 158 -5.31 -12.51 1.28
C GLN A 158 -5.07 -12.52 2.81
N ASP A 159 -4.65 -13.63 3.42
CA ASP A 159 -4.44 -13.68 4.89
C ASP A 159 -3.06 -13.13 5.31
N PHE A 160 -2.04 -13.24 4.44
CA PHE A 160 -0.69 -12.74 4.70
C PHE A 160 -0.58 -11.22 4.52
N SER A 161 -1.53 -10.63 3.81
CA SER A 161 -1.55 -9.20 3.59
C SER A 161 -2.20 -8.43 4.73
N VAL A 162 -3.03 -9.12 5.51
CA VAL A 162 -3.76 -8.53 6.64
C VAL A 162 -2.90 -8.51 7.91
N LYS A 163 -2.05 -9.51 8.19
CA LYS A 163 -1.27 -9.57 9.43
C LYS A 163 0.24 -9.51 9.20
N SER A 164 0.94 -8.79 10.06
CA SER A 164 2.40 -8.79 10.08
C SER A 164 2.97 -10.18 10.41
N PRO A 165 4.19 -10.51 9.96
CA PRO A 165 4.85 -11.79 10.26
C PRO A 165 4.91 -12.14 11.75
N ASP A 166 5.13 -11.16 12.62
CA ASP A 166 5.15 -11.36 14.07
C ASP A 166 3.75 -11.44 14.72
N GLN A 167 2.69 -11.34 13.91
CA GLN A 167 1.28 -11.35 14.29
C GLN A 167 0.88 -10.22 15.26
N ARG A 168 1.70 -9.18 15.42
CA ARG A 168 1.43 -8.06 16.34
C ARG A 168 0.69 -6.91 15.68
N TYR A 169 0.65 -6.86 14.35
CA TYR A 169 0.04 -5.78 13.61
C TYR A 169 -0.92 -6.32 12.55
N VAL A 170 -1.95 -5.53 12.27
CA VAL A 170 -2.96 -5.80 11.26
C VAL A 170 -3.06 -4.59 10.34
N ALA A 171 -2.97 -4.79 9.03
CA ALA A 171 -3.28 -3.80 8.03
C ALA A 171 -4.71 -4.03 7.54
N ASP A 172 -5.54 -2.99 7.61
CA ASP A 172 -6.92 -3.03 7.10
C ASP A 172 -7.36 -1.63 6.66
N SER A 173 -7.99 -1.55 5.50
CA SER A 173 -8.70 -0.36 5.01
C SER A 173 -7.91 0.93 5.15
N GLY A 174 -6.64 0.85 4.75
CA GLY A 174 -5.78 2.00 4.74
C GLY A 174 -5.32 2.33 6.16
N ARG A 175 -5.18 1.36 7.07
CA ARG A 175 -4.77 1.61 8.46
C ARG A 175 -3.92 0.45 8.97
N ILE A 176 -3.02 0.72 9.93
CA ILE A 176 -2.35 -0.32 10.71
C ILE A 176 -2.82 -0.24 12.16
N TYR A 177 -3.18 -1.39 12.70
CA TYR A 177 -3.63 -1.59 14.07
C TYR A 177 -2.70 -2.55 14.79
N ARG A 178 -2.62 -2.45 16.12
CA ARG A 178 -2.08 -3.56 16.92
C ARG A 178 -3.08 -4.73 16.89
N ALA A 179 -2.58 -5.96 16.82
CA ALA A 179 -3.39 -7.16 16.95
C ALA A 179 -3.63 -7.44 18.44
N THR A 180 -4.88 -7.38 18.91
CA THR A 180 -5.22 -7.93 20.24
C THR A 180 -5.44 -9.43 20.15
N THR A 181 -4.96 -10.16 21.15
CA THR A 181 -4.99 -11.64 21.22
C THR A 181 -6.37 -12.22 20.89
N GLY A 182 -6.46 -12.90 19.74
CA GLY A 182 -7.51 -13.89 19.47
C GLY A 182 -8.74 -13.42 18.68
N LYS A 183 -8.91 -12.13 18.38
CA LYS A 183 -9.97 -11.66 17.46
C LYS A 183 -9.44 -10.51 16.62
N LEU A 184 -9.91 -10.42 15.37
CA LEU A 184 -9.86 -9.23 14.50
C LEU A 184 -10.62 -8.02 15.12
N SER A 185 -10.75 -7.95 16.45
CA SER A 185 -11.20 -6.76 17.15
C SER A 185 -10.09 -5.73 17.01
N ILE A 186 -10.28 -4.85 16.04
CA ILE A 186 -9.49 -3.66 15.75
C ILE A 186 -9.13 -2.97 17.08
N SER A 187 -7.84 -2.91 17.42
CA SER A 187 -7.33 -2.21 18.61
C SER A 187 -6.72 -0.85 18.23
N ASP A 188 -5.96 -0.23 19.14
CA ASP A 188 -5.39 1.10 18.97
C ASP A 188 -4.79 1.30 17.57
N LEU A 189 -5.35 2.28 16.86
CA LEU A 189 -4.89 2.74 15.57
C LEU A 189 -3.44 3.23 15.71
N VAL A 190 -2.52 2.56 15.04
CA VAL A 190 -1.10 2.95 15.01
C VAL A 190 -0.92 4.06 13.97
N VAL A 191 -1.52 3.90 12.78
CA VAL A 191 -1.53 4.89 11.69
C VAL A 191 -2.80 4.76 10.84
N SER A 192 -3.37 5.90 10.41
CA SER A 192 -4.36 5.98 9.34
C SER A 192 -3.73 6.51 8.05
N PHE A 193 -3.89 5.77 6.98
CA PHE A 193 -3.81 6.21 5.58
C PHE A 193 -5.18 6.83 5.24
N SER A 194 -5.32 7.48 4.08
CA SER A 194 -6.54 8.16 3.66
C SER A 194 -7.78 7.25 3.68
N ASP A 195 -8.98 7.82 3.47
CA ASP A 195 -10.27 7.13 3.46
C ASP A 195 -10.46 6.06 2.35
N SER A 196 -9.40 5.61 1.67
CA SER A 196 -9.46 4.57 0.63
C SER A 196 -9.23 3.16 1.14
N TYR A 197 -9.93 2.23 0.51
CA TYR A 197 -9.57 0.82 0.45
C TYR A 197 -8.19 0.68 -0.23
N PRO A 198 -7.15 0.17 0.44
CA PRO A 198 -5.93 -0.20 -0.24
C PRO A 198 -6.24 -1.46 -1.04
N GLU A 199 -6.07 -1.40 -2.36
CA GLU A 199 -5.83 -2.63 -3.12
C GLU A 199 -4.46 -3.16 -2.69
N VAL A 200 -4.40 -4.47 -2.47
CA VAL A 200 -3.41 -5.05 -1.57
C VAL A 200 -2.30 -5.71 -2.38
N CYS A 201 -1.04 -5.30 -2.17
CA CYS A 201 0.08 -6.03 -2.73
C CYS A 201 0.16 -7.44 -2.10
N THR A 202 0.59 -8.43 -2.88
CA THR A 202 1.07 -9.70 -2.32
C THR A 202 2.37 -9.45 -1.55
N ASN A 203 2.50 -10.11 -0.39
CA ASN A 203 3.65 -9.99 0.52
C ASN A 203 3.99 -8.54 0.94
N PRO A 204 3.03 -7.74 1.42
CA PRO A 204 3.23 -6.30 1.64
C PRO A 204 4.00 -5.94 2.91
N TRP A 205 4.20 -6.87 3.84
CA TRP A 205 4.88 -6.60 5.12
C TRP A 205 6.39 -6.78 5.03
N GLU A 206 7.15 -5.90 5.67
CA GLU A 206 8.57 -6.18 5.94
C GLU A 206 8.71 -7.45 6.81
N PRO A 207 9.73 -8.30 6.58
CA PRO A 207 9.88 -9.57 7.30
C PRO A 207 9.98 -9.41 8.82
N ASP A 208 10.58 -8.31 9.27
CA ASP A 208 10.73 -7.95 10.69
C ASP A 208 9.52 -7.18 11.25
N SER A 209 8.44 -7.04 10.47
CA SER A 209 7.23 -6.28 10.79
C SER A 209 7.47 -4.78 11.02
N SER A 210 8.57 -4.23 10.48
CA SER A 210 8.92 -2.80 10.61
C SER A 210 8.18 -1.88 9.64
N GLY A 211 7.46 -2.40 8.66
CA GLY A 211 6.71 -1.58 7.71
C GLY A 211 5.80 -2.37 6.77
N TYR A 212 5.03 -1.63 5.99
CA TYR A 212 3.97 -2.15 5.11
C TYR A 212 3.88 -1.35 3.81
N TYR A 213 3.84 -2.05 2.68
CA TYR A 213 3.60 -1.49 1.35
C TYR A 213 2.10 -1.51 1.01
N PHE A 214 1.60 -0.44 0.40
CA PHE A 214 0.20 -0.37 -0.03
C PHE A 214 0.01 0.56 -1.23
N ILE A 215 -1.02 0.28 -2.03
CA ILE A 215 -1.48 1.14 -3.12
C ILE A 215 -2.44 2.19 -2.56
N ASP A 216 -2.19 3.46 -2.89
CA ASP A 216 -3.09 4.57 -2.53
C ASP A 216 -4.21 4.75 -3.57
N GLY A 217 -5.20 3.86 -3.50
CA GLY A 217 -6.35 3.82 -4.42
C GLY A 217 -7.33 5.00 -4.30
N SER A 218 -7.18 5.89 -3.30
CA SER A 218 -8.00 7.13 -3.20
C SER A 218 -7.73 8.12 -4.34
N SER A 219 -6.66 7.91 -5.10
CA SER A 219 -6.07 8.97 -5.90
C SER A 219 -6.79 9.24 -7.23
N ARG A 220 -7.43 8.27 -7.91
CA ARG A 220 -8.07 8.45 -9.25
C ARG A 220 -9.20 7.44 -9.51
N ALA A 221 -10.09 7.76 -10.44
CA ALA A 221 -11.41 7.15 -10.70
C ALA A 221 -11.46 5.62 -10.97
N ASP A 222 -10.33 4.92 -11.05
CA ASP A 222 -10.22 3.53 -11.52
C ASP A 222 -9.50 2.59 -10.52
N MET A 223 -9.59 2.88 -9.21
CA MET A 223 -9.03 2.06 -8.11
C MET A 223 -7.50 1.84 -8.15
N SER A 224 -6.76 2.54 -9.00
CA SER A 224 -5.29 2.51 -9.05
C SER A 224 -4.65 3.72 -8.37
N GLY A 225 -3.38 3.57 -7.96
CA GLY A 225 -2.65 4.65 -7.31
C GLY A 225 -1.16 4.36 -7.10
N PRO A 226 -0.41 5.33 -6.55
CA PRO A 226 1.01 5.14 -6.28
C PRO A 226 1.23 4.08 -5.20
N LEU A 227 2.34 3.34 -5.32
CA LEU A 227 2.84 2.48 -4.25
C LEU A 227 3.48 3.33 -3.17
N ARG A 228 3.07 3.11 -1.91
CA ARG A 228 3.61 3.78 -0.74
C ARG A 228 4.19 2.78 0.24
N PHE A 229 5.10 3.25 1.10
CA PHE A 229 5.65 2.49 2.21
C PHE A 229 5.41 3.19 3.54
N LEU A 230 4.71 2.52 4.44
CA LEU A 230 4.61 2.97 5.81
C LEU A 230 5.65 2.26 6.68
N LYS A 231 6.46 3.05 7.39
CA LYS A 231 7.24 2.56 8.52
C LYS A 231 6.37 2.46 9.78
N ASN A 232 6.43 1.32 10.47
CA ASN A 232 5.90 1.11 11.80
C ASN A 232 6.69 1.97 12.80
N PRO A 233 6.06 2.95 13.49
CA PRO A 233 6.76 3.85 14.40
C PRO A 233 7.30 3.17 15.66
N GLU A 234 6.93 1.93 15.93
CA GLU A 234 7.30 1.19 17.14
C GLU A 234 8.49 0.24 16.95
N ARG A 235 9.09 0.21 15.76
CA ARG A 235 10.29 -0.56 15.41
C ARG A 235 11.36 0.33 14.76
#